data_AF-A0A6H2D3H7-F1
#
_entry.id   AF-A0A6H2D3H7-F1
#
_cell.length_a   1.000
_cell.length_b   1.000
_cell.length_c   1.000
_cell.angle_alpha   90.00
_cell.angle_beta   90.00
_cell.angle_gamma   90.00
#
_symmetry.space_group_name_H-M   'P 1'
#
loop_
_entity.id
_entity.type
_entity.pdbx_description
1 polymer ?
#
loop_
_entity_poly.entity_id
_entity_poly.type
_entity_poly.pdbx_seq_one_letter_code
_entity_poly.pdbx_strand_id
1 'polypeptide(L)'
;MDKLIKALLLGTAAGIVDGIPLLLQGLSWQANLASFLHWLGLGIIITYARLPMDGWLSGLILALLTGIPFAIMTTATDMAAFVPILASSAILGTVLGFMSERLIRNQK
;
A
#
# COMPACT_ATOMS: atom_id res chain seq x y z
N MET A 1 13.90 -0.46 -17.35
CA MET A 1 13.87 -1.26 -16.12
C MET A 1 13.78 -0.38 -14.87
N ASP A 2 14.34 0.83 -14.92
CA ASP A 2 14.37 1.79 -13.79
C ASP A 2 13.01 2.10 -13.18
N LYS A 3 11.95 2.20 -13.99
CA LYS A 3 10.58 2.42 -13.51
C LYS A 3 10.08 1.30 -12.60
N LEU A 4 10.36 0.04 -12.95
CA LEU A 4 9.96 -1.12 -12.15
C LEU A 4 10.75 -1.15 -10.83
N ILE A 5 12.06 -0.87 -10.88
CA ILE A 5 12.92 -0.83 -9.69
C ILE A 5 12.44 0.27 -8.73
N LYS A 6 12.17 1.48 -9.23
CA LYS A 6 11.61 2.57 -8.41
C LYS A 6 10.25 2.19 -7.80
N ALA A 7 9.39 1.51 -8.55
CA ALA A 7 8.10 1.03 -8.05
C ALA A 7 8.26 0.01 -6.91
N LEU A 8 9.18 -0.96 -7.07
CA LEU A 8 9.51 -1.94 -6.05
C LEU A 8 10.11 -1.30 -4.80
N LEU A 9 10.99 -0.31 -4.95
CA LEU A 9 11.57 0.43 -3.83
C LEU A 9 10.51 1.18 -3.03
N LEU A 10 9.60 1.89 -3.72
CA LEU A 10 8.49 2.59 -3.07
C LEU A 10 7.53 1.63 -2.37
N GLY A 11 7.18 0.51 -3.01
CA GLY A 11 6.35 -0.54 -2.41
C GLY A 11 7.00 -1.20 -1.20
N THR A 12 8.32 -1.46 -1.27
CA THR A 12 9.11 -1.99 -0.15
C THR A 12 9.11 -1.01 1.02
N ALA A 13 9.33 0.28 0.77
CA ALA A 13 9.30 1.30 1.81
C ALA A 13 7.91 1.38 2.47
N ALA A 14 6.83 1.37 1.68
CA ALA A 14 5.46 1.36 2.21
C ALA A 14 5.18 0.11 3.05
N GLY A 15 5.59 -1.08 2.58
CA GLY A 15 5.42 -2.34 3.31
C GLY A 15 6.20 -2.40 4.62
N ILE A 16 7.40 -1.82 4.68
CA ILE A 16 8.16 -1.71 5.94
C ILE A 16 7.42 -0.78 6.91
N VAL A 17 6.93 0.38 6.43
CA VAL A 17 6.22 1.35 7.27
C VAL A 17 4.91 0.76 7.80
N ASP A 18 4.15 0.03 6.99
CA ASP A 18 2.92 -0.65 7.42
C ASP A 18 3.20 -1.86 8.33
N GLY A 19 4.34 -2.54 8.13
CA GLY A 19 4.76 -3.67 8.97
C GLY A 19 5.08 -3.28 10.42
N ILE A 20 5.58 -2.08 10.68
CA ILE A 20 5.92 -1.61 12.04
C ILE A 20 4.73 -1.71 13.00
N PRO A 21 3.55 -1.09 12.73
CA PRO A 21 2.40 -1.21 13.62
C PRO A 21 1.85 -2.64 13.71
N LEU A 22 1.96 -3.45 12.66
CA LEU A 22 1.52 -4.85 12.66
C LEU A 22 2.38 -5.72 13.59
N LEU A 23 3.71 -5.48 13.61
CA LEU A 23 4.64 -6.13 14.54
C LEU A 23 4.39 -5.71 15.99
N LEU A 24 4.11 -4.43 16.24
CA LEU A 24 3.77 -3.93 17.57
C LEU A 24 2.45 -4.50 18.12
N GLN A 25 1.50 -4.82 17.22
CA GLN A 25 0.24 -5.49 17.56
C GLN A 25 0.40 -7.00 17.79
N GLY A 26 1.59 -7.56 17.59
CA GLY A 26 1.85 -8.99 17.83
C GLY A 26 1.14 -9.92 16.85
N LEU A 27 0.81 -9.45 15.64
CA LEU A 27 0.17 -10.28 14.61
C LEU A 27 1.09 -11.40 14.13
N SER A 28 0.49 -12.45 13.57
CA SER A 28 1.22 -13.62 13.08
C SER A 28 2.22 -13.25 11.97
N TRP A 29 3.29 -14.04 11.82
CA TRP A 29 4.29 -13.78 10.79
C TRP A 29 3.68 -13.86 9.37
N GLN A 30 2.66 -14.69 9.18
CA GLN A 30 1.92 -14.79 7.91
C GLN A 30 1.18 -13.49 7.59
N ALA A 31 0.55 -12.86 8.58
CA ALA A 31 -0.15 -11.59 8.39
C ALA A 31 0.82 -10.45 8.03
N ASN A 32 1.97 -10.40 8.72
CA ASN A 32 3.02 -9.43 8.42
C ASN A 32 3.59 -9.61 7.01
N LEU A 33 3.89 -10.85 6.61
CA LEU A 33 4.40 -11.14 5.26
C LEU A 33 3.34 -10.84 4.19
N ALA A 34 2.07 -11.18 4.44
CA ALA A 34 0.97 -10.89 3.52
C ALA A 34 0.80 -9.39 3.30
N SER A 35 0.81 -8.57 4.36
CA SER A 35 0.76 -7.11 4.23
C SER A 35 1.98 -6.56 3.47
N PHE A 36 3.18 -7.02 3.81
CA PHE A 36 4.40 -6.59 3.10
C PHE A 36 4.33 -6.88 1.60
N LEU A 37 3.93 -8.10 1.22
CA LEU A 37 3.78 -8.49 -0.19
C LEU A 37 2.65 -7.72 -0.89
N HIS A 38 1.56 -7.41 -0.16
CA HIS A 38 0.49 -6.56 -0.65
C HIS A 38 1.02 -5.17 -1.01
N TRP A 39 1.76 -4.51 -0.12
CA TRP A 39 2.37 -3.20 -0.41
C TRP A 39 3.42 -3.23 -1.53
N LEU A 40 4.23 -4.29 -1.58
CA LEU A 40 5.20 -4.50 -2.66
C LEU A 40 4.50 -4.58 -4.03
N GLY A 41 3.45 -5.39 -4.13
CA GLY A 41 2.64 -5.51 -5.35
C GLY A 41 1.87 -4.23 -5.68
N LEU A 42 1.30 -3.59 -4.66
CA LEU A 42 0.54 -2.34 -4.81
C LEU A 42 1.40 -1.19 -5.32
N GLY A 43 2.68 -1.12 -4.94
CA GLY A 43 3.64 -0.17 -5.51
C GLY A 43 3.80 -0.29 -7.03
N ILE A 44 3.78 -1.52 -7.56
CA ILE A 44 3.76 -1.76 -9.01
C ILE A 44 2.41 -1.34 -9.58
N ILE A 45 1.31 -1.80 -9.01
CA ILE A 45 -0.04 -1.53 -9.51
C ILE A 45 -0.27 -0.02 -9.61
N ILE A 46 -0.04 0.74 -8.55
CA ILE A 46 -0.22 2.21 -8.52
C ILE A 46 0.66 2.89 -9.58
N THR A 47 1.89 2.43 -9.78
CA THR A 47 2.85 3.06 -10.70
C THR A 47 2.52 2.84 -12.18
N TYR A 48 1.84 1.73 -12.49
CA TYR A 48 1.48 1.35 -13.85
C TYR A 48 0.00 1.54 -14.16
N ALA A 49 -0.86 1.70 -13.16
CA ALA A 49 -2.25 2.05 -13.32
C ALA A 49 -2.38 3.41 -14.01
N ARG A 50 -3.04 3.42 -15.17
CA ARG A 50 -3.33 4.65 -15.94
C ARG A 50 -4.75 5.13 -15.65
N LEU A 51 -5.03 5.42 -14.39
CA LEU A 51 -6.32 5.97 -14.00
C LEU A 51 -6.42 7.44 -14.47
N PRO A 52 -7.60 7.89 -14.95
CA PRO A 52 -7.82 9.25 -15.45
C PRO A 52 -8.00 10.26 -14.30
N MET A 53 -7.05 10.30 -13.38
CA MET A 53 -7.08 11.07 -12.14
C MET A 53 -5.66 11.32 -11.64
N ASP A 54 -5.51 12.25 -10.69
CA ASP A 54 -4.21 12.56 -10.08
C ASP A 54 -3.59 11.33 -9.40
N GLY A 55 -2.26 11.29 -9.30
CA GLY A 55 -1.54 10.16 -8.73
C GLY A 55 -1.90 9.89 -7.28
N TRP A 56 -2.08 10.94 -6.48
CA TRP A 56 -2.47 10.82 -5.06
C TRP A 56 -3.85 10.16 -4.90
N LEU A 57 -4.83 10.55 -5.72
CA LEU A 57 -6.19 10.01 -5.67
C LEU A 57 -6.24 8.58 -6.21
N SER A 58 -5.50 8.32 -7.29
CA SER A 58 -5.31 6.97 -7.85
C SER A 58 -4.74 6.01 -6.80
N GLY A 59 -3.72 6.46 -6.08
CA GLY A 59 -3.08 5.69 -5.01
C GLY A 59 -4.01 5.42 -3.84
N LEU A 60 -4.75 6.43 -3.39
CA LEU A 60 -5.77 6.28 -2.34
C LEU A 60 -6.83 5.24 -2.72
N ILE A 61 -7.41 5.34 -3.92
CA ILE A 61 -8.47 4.44 -4.36
C ILE A 61 -7.96 3.00 -4.48
N LEU A 62 -6.80 2.79 -5.11
CA LEU A 62 -6.23 1.45 -5.28
C LEU A 62 -5.84 0.82 -3.94
N ALA A 63 -5.28 1.62 -3.02
CA ALA A 63 -4.94 1.15 -1.69
C ALA A 63 -6.17 0.81 -0.85
N LEU A 64 -7.23 1.62 -0.90
CA LEU A 64 -8.48 1.29 -0.22
C LEU A 64 -9.16 0.06 -0.85
N LEU A 65 -9.20 -0.04 -2.18
CA LEU A 65 -9.83 -1.16 -2.88
C LEU A 65 -9.18 -2.50 -2.54
N THR A 66 -7.85 -2.50 -2.35
CA THR A 66 -7.09 -3.69 -1.97
C THR A 66 -6.96 -3.88 -0.46
N GLY A 67 -6.99 -2.79 0.32
CA GLY A 67 -6.93 -2.79 1.77
C GLY A 67 -8.26 -3.19 2.44
N ILE A 68 -9.41 -2.90 1.84
CA ILE A 68 -10.73 -3.34 2.33
C ILE A 68 -10.82 -4.87 2.45
N PRO A 69 -10.56 -5.68 1.41
CA PRO A 69 -10.63 -7.14 1.54
C PRO A 69 -9.61 -7.67 2.56
N PHE A 70 -8.42 -7.07 2.64
CA PHE A 70 -7.44 -7.41 3.67
C PHE A 70 -7.94 -7.07 5.09
N ALA A 71 -8.54 -5.90 5.28
CA ALA A 71 -9.14 -5.50 6.55
C ALA A 71 -10.27 -6.45 6.95
N ILE A 72 -11.18 -6.80 6.03
CA ILE A 72 -12.27 -7.75 6.29
C ILE A 72 -11.72 -9.11 6.74
N MET A 73 -10.72 -9.64 6.05
CA MET A 73 -10.09 -10.91 6.46
C MET A 73 -9.45 -10.82 7.85
N THR A 74 -8.85 -9.68 8.20
CA THR A 74 -8.18 -9.47 9.48
C THR A 74 -9.18 -9.27 10.63
N THR A 75 -10.35 -8.64 10.36
CA THR A 75 -11.41 -8.45 11.36
C THR A 75 -12.04 -9.72 11.87
N ALA A 76 -11.90 -10.84 11.14
CA ALA A 76 -12.30 -12.15 11.66
C ALA A 76 -11.49 -12.56 12.90
N THR A 77 -10.29 -12.00 13.07
CA THR A 77 -9.41 -12.24 14.22
C THR A 77 -9.43 -11.07 15.20
N ASP A 78 -9.46 -9.82 14.70
CA ASP A 78 -9.49 -8.61 15.53
C ASP A 78 -10.29 -7.47 14.87
N MET A 79 -11.49 -7.19 15.38
CA MET A 79 -12.35 -6.10 14.89
C MET A 79 -11.73 -4.71 15.11
N ALA A 80 -10.85 -4.54 16.11
CA ALA A 80 -10.22 -3.25 16.38
C ALA A 80 -9.21 -2.87 15.28
N ALA A 81 -8.69 -3.84 14.52
CA ALA A 81 -7.71 -3.63 13.46
C ALA A 81 -8.31 -3.04 12.17
N PHE A 82 -9.65 -3.03 12.00
CA PHE A 82 -10.30 -2.54 10.77
C PHE A 82 -9.95 -1.08 10.45
N VAL A 83 -10.17 -0.20 11.44
CA VAL A 83 -9.98 1.25 11.28
C VAL A 83 -8.50 1.59 11.07
N PRO A 84 -7.55 1.04 11.86
CA PRO A 84 -6.13 1.21 11.61
C PRO A 84 -5.68 0.79 10.20
N ILE A 85 -6.15 -0.36 9.68
CA ILE A 85 -5.76 -0.84 8.35
C ILE A 85 -6.29 0.08 7.25
N LEU A 86 -7.54 0.54 7.35
CA LEU A 86 -8.08 1.49 6.36
C LEU A 86 -7.39 2.85 6.43
N ALA A 87 -7.07 3.32 7.64
CA ALA A 87 -6.33 4.56 7.83
C ALA A 87 -4.91 4.45 7.24
N SER A 88 -4.19 3.35 7.50
CA SER A 88 -2.85 3.13 6.92
C SER A 88 -2.92 3.03 5.40
N SER A 89 -3.90 2.28 4.88
CA SER A 89 -4.15 2.14 3.44
C SER A 89 -4.41 3.48 2.77
N ALA A 90 -5.25 4.34 3.37
CA ALA A 90 -5.53 5.67 2.84
C ALA A 90 -4.28 6.56 2.85
N ILE A 91 -3.55 6.61 3.97
CA ILE A 91 -2.37 7.47 4.12
C ILE A 91 -1.24 7.00 3.19
N LEU A 92 -0.82 5.74 3.32
CA LEU A 92 0.28 5.18 2.54
C LEU A 92 -0.06 5.08 1.07
N GLY A 93 -1.31 4.75 0.71
CA GLY A 93 -1.78 4.74 -0.66
C GLY A 93 -1.70 6.11 -1.33
N THR A 94 -2.14 7.15 -0.63
CA THR A 94 -2.05 8.55 -1.11
C THR A 94 -0.60 8.97 -1.33
N VAL A 95 0.26 8.71 -0.34
CA VAL A 95 1.69 9.06 -0.40
C VAL A 95 2.38 8.31 -1.54
N LEU A 96 2.11 7.00 -1.67
CA LEU A 96 2.70 6.15 -2.70
C LEU A 96 2.27 6.58 -4.10
N GLY A 97 0.99 6.93 -4.28
CA GLY A 97 0.46 7.48 -5.53
C GLY A 97 1.09 8.82 -5.92
N PHE A 98 1.21 9.74 -4.96
CA PHE A 98 1.86 11.02 -5.16
C PHE A 98 3.35 10.88 -5.50
N MET A 99 4.08 10.05 -4.76
CA MET A 99 5.50 9.77 -4.98
C MET A 99 5.73 9.11 -6.34
N SER A 100 4.87 8.15 -6.72
CA SER A 100 4.95 7.48 -8.02
C SER A 100 4.75 8.45 -9.18
N GLU A 101 3.80 9.37 -9.09
CA GLU A 101 3.59 10.39 -10.12
C GLU A 101 4.81 11.31 -10.26
N ARG A 102 5.33 11.85 -9.16
CA ARG A 102 6.47 12.78 -9.19
C ARG A 102 7.80 12.13 -9.58
N LEU A 103 8.13 10.96 -9.00
CA LEU A 103 9.46 10.36 -9.12
C LEU A 103 9.60 9.42 -10.31
N ILE A 104 8.48 8.97 -10.86
CA ILE A 104 8.45 7.91 -11.88
C ILE A 104 7.67 8.35 -13.13
N ARG A 105 6.42 8.83 -12.99
CA ARG A 105 5.55 9.12 -14.15
C ARG A 105 5.95 10.39 -14.91
N ASN A 106 6.43 11.41 -14.20
CA ASN A 106 6.82 12.70 -14.79
C ASN A 106 8.26 12.76 -15.36
N GLN A 107 9.01 11.66 -15.35
CA GLN A 107 10.38 11.60 -15.91
C GLN A 107 10.36 11.41 -17.44
N LYS A 108 9.45 12.08 -18.15
CA LYS A 108 9.37 12.04 -19.62
C LYS A 108 10.51 12.81 -20.27
#